data_AF-A0A0D7ARV1-F1
#
_entry.id   AF-A0A0D7ARV1-F1
#
_cell.length_a   1.000
_cell.length_b   1.000
_cell.length_c   1.000
_cell.angle_alpha   90.00
_cell.angle_beta   90.00
_cell.angle_gamma   90.00
#
_symmetry.space_group_name_H-M   'P 1'
#
loop_
_entity.id
_entity.type
_entity.pdbx_description
1 polymer ?
#
loop_
_entity_poly.entity_id
_entity_poly.type
_entity_poly.pdbx_seq_one_letter_code
_entity_poly.pdbx_strand_id
1 'polypeptide(L)'
;MEAFGIRVLFLPKFHCELNPIEQCWGYAKRLYRLNPESSREDTLKVNAERALSEIPHICIKRFFNRMWRFVSAYQQGMSGPMAAWAQKKYRGHRVIPSFAVDNADRAAGK
;
A
#
# COMPACT_ATOMS: atom_id res chain seq x y z
N MET A 1 -25.12 3.78 5.88
CA MET A 1 -24.34 2.97 4.90
C MET A 1 -24.95 1.58 4.74
N GLU A 2 -25.21 0.84 5.83
CA GLU A 2 -25.86 -0.49 5.76
C GLU A 2 -27.25 -0.47 5.15
N ALA A 3 -28.06 0.56 5.44
CA ALA A 3 -29.37 0.77 4.80
C ALA A 3 -29.30 0.94 3.26
N PHE A 4 -28.11 1.25 2.73
CA PHE A 4 -27.83 1.35 1.30
C PHE A 4 -27.08 0.12 0.75
N GLY A 5 -26.91 -0.94 1.55
CA GLY A 5 -26.17 -2.16 1.16
C GLY A 5 -24.64 -1.99 1.13
N ILE A 6 -24.10 -0.90 1.68
CA ILE A 6 -22.66 -0.63 1.66
C ILE A 6 -22.00 -1.27 2.88
N ARG A 7 -21.10 -2.23 2.63
CA ARG A 7 -20.24 -2.83 3.67
C ARG A 7 -19.04 -1.95 3.94
N VAL A 8 -18.80 -1.67 5.22
CA VAL A 8 -17.65 -0.87 5.67
C VAL A 8 -16.55 -1.81 6.16
N LEU A 9 -15.35 -1.65 5.63
CA LEU A 9 -14.16 -2.35 6.11
C LEU A 9 -13.42 -1.47 7.11
N PHE A 10 -13.30 -1.93 8.35
CA PHE A 10 -12.49 -1.26 9.36
C PHE A 10 -11.03 -1.73 9.26
N LEU A 11 -10.12 -0.78 9.07
CA LEU A 11 -8.69 -1.04 9.05
C LEU A 11 -8.08 -0.82 10.45
N PRO A 12 -7.10 -1.63 10.88
CA PRO A 12 -6.39 -1.42 12.13
C PRO A 12 -5.72 -0.03 12.18
N LYS A 13 -5.71 0.58 13.36
CA LYS A 13 -5.04 1.87 13.59
C LYS A 13 -3.53 1.71 13.41
N PHE A 14 -2.88 2.73 12.83
CA PHE A 14 -1.42 2.80 12.63
C PHE A 14 -0.83 1.73 11.68
N HIS A 15 -1.66 1.09 10.86
CA HIS A 15 -1.25 0.11 9.85
C HIS A 15 -1.52 0.63 8.43
N CYS A 16 -0.82 1.69 8.02
CA CYS A 16 -1.05 2.33 6.72
C CYS A 16 -0.73 1.43 5.52
N GLU A 17 0.11 0.42 5.71
CA GLU A 17 0.41 -0.64 4.74
C GLU A 17 -0.79 -1.53 4.41
N LEU A 18 -1.82 -1.54 5.28
CA LEU A 18 -3.10 -2.23 5.05
C LEU A 18 -4.12 -1.36 4.31
N ASN A 19 -3.79 -0.10 4.00
CA ASN A 19 -4.65 0.79 3.24
C ASN A 19 -4.06 1.04 1.83
N PRO A 20 -4.57 0.37 0.77
CA PRO A 20 -3.98 0.47 -0.57
C PRO A 20 -4.07 1.89 -1.18
N ILE A 21 -4.96 2.75 -0.69
CA ILE A 21 -5.09 4.14 -1.18
C ILE A 21 -3.81 4.95 -0.90
N GLU A 22 -3.06 4.62 0.15
CA GLU A 22 -1.80 5.30 0.47
C GLU A 22 -0.76 5.16 -0.65
N GLN A 23 -0.77 4.00 -1.32
CA GLN A 23 0.09 3.77 -2.49
C GLN A 23 -0.41 4.50 -3.74
N CYS A 24 -1.74 4.65 -3.91
CA CYS A 24 -2.32 5.50 -4.95
C CYS A 24 -1.87 6.96 -4.75
N TRP A 25 -2.00 7.49 -3.52
CA TRP A 25 -1.52 8.83 -3.18
C TRP A 25 -0.01 8.97 -3.38
N GLY A 26 0.78 7.98 -2.98
CA GLY A 26 2.22 7.98 -3.21
C GLY A 26 2.58 8.06 -4.70
N TYR A 27 1.89 7.28 -5.54
CA TYR A 27 2.11 7.29 -6.99
C TYR A 27 1.68 8.62 -7.63
N ALA A 28 0.48 9.10 -7.31
CA ALA A 28 -0.02 10.39 -7.81
C ALA A 28 0.89 11.54 -7.39
N LYS A 29 1.33 11.59 -6.13
CA LYS A 29 2.30 12.62 -5.67
C LYS A 29 3.61 12.57 -6.45
N ARG A 30 4.09 11.38 -6.84
CA ARG A 30 5.29 11.25 -7.68
C ARG A 30 5.07 11.88 -9.06
N LEU A 31 3.94 11.59 -9.71
CA LEU A 31 3.58 12.19 -11.00
C LEU A 31 3.39 13.70 -10.88
N TYR A 32 2.70 14.13 -9.83
CA TYR A 32 2.44 15.54 -9.56
C TYR A 32 3.72 16.37 -9.48
N ARG A 33 4.76 15.84 -8.82
CA ARG A 33 6.08 16.50 -8.67
C ARG A 33 6.85 16.66 -9.98
N LEU A 34 6.41 16.03 -11.07
CA LEU A 34 6.99 16.25 -12.40
C LEU A 34 6.45 17.51 -13.08
N ASN A 35 5.36 18.08 -12.56
CA ASN A 35 4.81 19.33 -13.09
C ASN A 35 5.66 20.54 -12.65
N PRO A 36 5.65 21.63 -13.43
CA PRO A 36 6.22 22.89 -12.98
C PRO A 36 5.57 23.38 -11.68
N GLU A 37 6.35 24.07 -10.85
CA GLU A 37 5.84 24.72 -9.66
C GLU A 37 4.81 25.81 -10.04
N SER A 38 3.78 25.95 -9.21
CA SER A 38 2.76 26.98 -9.35
C SER A 38 2.28 27.40 -7.96
N SER A 39 1.89 28.66 -7.82
CA SER A 39 1.20 29.17 -6.63
C SER A 39 -0.31 29.32 -6.84
N ARG A 40 -0.80 29.08 -8.07
CA ARG A 40 -2.21 29.26 -8.41
C ARG A 40 -3.02 28.00 -8.14
N GLU A 41 -4.06 28.12 -7.32
CA GLU A 41 -4.91 27.00 -6.90
C GLU A 41 -5.54 26.24 -8.08
N ASP A 42 -5.96 26.93 -9.14
CA ASP A 42 -6.54 26.32 -10.33
C ASP A 42 -5.58 25.34 -11.02
N THR A 43 -4.32 25.75 -11.15
CA THR A 43 -3.25 24.93 -11.72
C THR A 43 -2.92 23.75 -10.81
N LEU A 44 -2.87 23.97 -9.49
CA LEU A 44 -2.62 22.91 -8.51
C LEU A 44 -3.71 21.83 -8.56
N LYS A 45 -4.99 22.23 -8.65
CA LYS A 45 -6.14 21.31 -8.76
C LYS A 45 -6.07 20.47 -10.03
N VAL A 46 -5.91 21.10 -11.19
CA VAL A 46 -5.81 20.40 -12.48
C VAL A 46 -4.65 19.41 -12.49
N ASN A 47 -3.49 19.80 -11.95
CA ASN A 47 -2.33 18.92 -11.85
C ASN A 47 -2.58 17.73 -10.91
N ALA A 48 -3.28 17.93 -9.80
CA ALA A 48 -3.62 16.87 -8.86
C ALA A 48 -4.62 15.87 -9.47
N GLU A 49 -5.67 16.35 -10.13
CA GLU A 49 -6.65 15.52 -10.83
C GLU A 49 -6.00 14.70 -11.95
N ARG A 50 -5.15 15.35 -12.77
CA ARG A 50 -4.39 14.67 -13.82
C ARG A 50 -3.52 13.55 -13.24
N ALA A 51 -2.72 13.86 -12.21
CA ALA A 51 -1.84 12.88 -11.57
C ALA A 51 -2.59 11.68 -10.97
N LEU A 52 -3.82 11.88 -10.48
CA LEU A 52 -4.68 10.80 -10.00
C LEU A 52 -5.23 9.96 -11.14
N SER A 53 -5.65 10.59 -12.25
CA SER A 53 -6.19 9.89 -13.42
C SER A 53 -5.14 9.04 -14.16
N GLU A 54 -3.86 9.40 -14.03
CA GLU A 54 -2.75 8.72 -14.69
C GLU A 54 -2.26 7.47 -13.94
N ILE A 55 -2.79 7.15 -12.76
CA ILE A 55 -2.38 5.94 -12.03
C ILE A 55 -2.77 4.69 -12.85
N PRO A 56 -1.81 3.87 -13.32
CA PRO A 56 -2.15 2.71 -14.14
C PRO A 56 -2.94 1.68 -13.34
N HIS A 57 -3.98 1.11 -13.95
CA HIS A 57 -4.81 0.09 -13.30
C HIS A 57 -4.00 -1.13 -12.82
N ILE A 58 -2.92 -1.50 -13.54
CA ILE A 58 -2.00 -2.57 -13.13
C ILE A 58 -1.27 -2.22 -11.82
N CYS A 59 -0.95 -0.94 -11.58
CA CYS A 59 -0.36 -0.49 -10.33
C CYS A 59 -1.36 -0.61 -9.18
N ILE A 60 -2.62 -0.22 -9.38
CA ILE A 60 -3.69 -0.40 -8.40
C ILE A 60 -3.79 -1.86 -7.96
N LYS A 61 -3.88 -2.81 -8.92
CA LYS A 61 -3.87 -4.25 -8.62
C LYS A 61 -2.64 -4.68 -7.81
N ARG A 62 -1.46 -4.16 -8.14
CA ARG A 62 -0.22 -4.45 -7.40
C ARG A 62 -0.24 -3.89 -5.97
N PHE A 63 -0.89 -2.75 -5.74
CA PHE A 63 -1.02 -2.16 -4.40
C PHE A 63 -1.90 -3.02 -3.49
N PHE A 64 -3.04 -3.52 -4.00
CA PHE A 64 -3.87 -4.50 -3.30
C PHE A 64 -3.09 -5.79 -3.00
N ASN A 65 -2.36 -6.33 -3.97
CA ASN A 65 -1.55 -7.53 -3.75
C ASN A 65 -0.46 -7.30 -2.68
N ARG A 66 0.10 -6.08 -2.58
CA ARG A 66 1.05 -5.73 -1.52
C ARG A 66 0.38 -5.70 -0.16
N MET A 67 -0.78 -5.07 -0.04
CA MET A 67 -1.57 -5.06 1.18
C MET A 67 -1.92 -6.49 1.63
N TRP A 68 -2.37 -7.35 0.72
CA TRP A 68 -2.64 -8.76 1.03
C TRP A 68 -1.44 -9.55 1.56
N ARG A 69 -0.22 -9.24 1.09
CA ARG A 69 0.99 -9.83 1.67
C ARG A 69 1.25 -9.36 3.11
N PHE A 70 0.98 -8.09 3.41
CA PHE A 70 1.06 -7.60 4.79
C PHE A 70 0.00 -8.28 5.67
N VAL A 71 -1.25 -8.40 5.20
CA VAL A 71 -2.29 -9.18 5.89
C VAL A 71 -1.82 -10.60 6.18
N SER A 72 -1.29 -11.28 5.16
CA SER A 72 -0.76 -12.65 5.30
C SER A 72 0.40 -12.75 6.31
N ALA A 73 1.31 -11.77 6.33
CA ALA A 73 2.40 -11.71 7.30
C ALA A 73 1.88 -11.52 8.73
N TYR A 74 0.93 -10.60 8.93
CA TYR A 74 0.34 -10.34 10.25
C TYR A 74 -0.50 -11.50 10.76
N GLN A 75 -1.23 -12.21 9.89
CA GLN A 75 -1.93 -13.44 10.24
C GLN A 75 -0.99 -14.55 10.73
N GLN A 76 0.29 -14.48 10.38
CA GLN A 76 1.33 -15.40 10.85
C GLN A 76 2.09 -14.86 12.08
N GLY A 77 1.65 -13.75 12.67
CA GLY A 77 2.25 -13.17 13.87
C GLY A 77 3.50 -12.32 13.62
N MET A 78 3.85 -12.00 12.38
CA MET A 78 5.01 -11.15 12.09
C MET A 78 4.83 -9.72 12.63
N SER A 79 5.89 -9.14 13.19
CA SER A 79 5.92 -7.71 13.52
C SER A 79 5.94 -6.82 12.27
N GLY A 80 5.72 -5.52 12.41
CA GLY A 80 5.83 -4.55 11.29
C GLY A 80 7.16 -4.65 10.52
N PRO A 81 8.32 -4.60 11.20
CA PRO A 81 9.63 -4.78 10.56
C PRO A 81 9.79 -6.13 9.85
N MET A 82 9.34 -7.23 10.47
CA MET A 82 9.39 -8.57 9.85
C MET A 82 8.50 -8.66 8.61
N ALA A 83 7.29 -8.12 8.67
CA ALA A 83 6.37 -8.08 7.54
C ALA A 83 6.92 -7.26 6.38
N ALA A 84 7.57 -6.12 6.67
CA ALA A 84 8.24 -5.30 5.66
C ALA A 84 9.40 -6.04 4.99
N TRP A 85 10.22 -6.77 5.78
CA TRP A 85 11.27 -7.63 5.26
C TRP A 85 10.69 -8.75 4.37
N ALA A 86 9.67 -9.46 4.85
CA ALA A 86 9.04 -10.56 4.13
C ALA A 86 8.44 -10.08 2.80
N GLN A 87 7.81 -8.90 2.78
CA GLN A 87 7.28 -8.30 1.56
C GLN A 87 8.37 -8.10 0.50
N LYS A 88 9.56 -7.64 0.92
CA LYS A 88 10.70 -7.43 0.02
C LYS A 88 11.26 -8.75 -0.50
N LYS A 89 11.41 -9.75 0.38
CA LYS A 89 11.96 -11.07 0.04
C LYS A 89 11.02 -11.87 -0.88
N TYR A 90 9.72 -11.87 -0.58
CA TYR A 90 8.70 -12.69 -1.27
C TYR A 90 7.82 -11.86 -2.22
N ARG A 91 8.40 -10.87 -2.90
CA ARG A 91 7.66 -9.94 -3.80
C ARG A 91 6.88 -10.63 -4.94
N GLY A 92 7.34 -11.81 -5.36
CA GLY A 92 6.71 -12.63 -6.41
C GLY A 92 5.51 -13.46 -5.93
N HIS A 93 5.34 -13.60 -4.61
CA HIS A 93 4.24 -14.36 -4.03
C HIS A 93 3.03 -13.46 -3.74
N ARG A 94 1.84 -14.05 -3.73
CA ARG A 94 0.62 -13.35 -3.28
C ARG A 94 0.39 -13.46 -1.77
N VAL A 95 0.94 -14.52 -1.16
CA VAL A 95 0.84 -14.87 0.26
C VAL A 95 2.24 -15.15 0.76
N ILE A 96 2.54 -14.78 2.00
CA ILE A 96 3.84 -15.08 2.61
C ILE A 96 3.84 -16.56 3.02
N PRO A 97 4.81 -17.38 2.57
CA PRO A 97 4.87 -18.79 2.95
C PRO A 97 5.01 -18.96 4.46
N SER A 98 4.38 -19.99 5.05
CA SER A 98 4.39 -20.22 6.51
C SER A 98 5.78 -20.31 7.12
N PHE A 99 6.72 -20.94 6.42
CA PHE A 99 8.14 -21.05 6.84
C PHE A 99 8.91 -19.72 6.77
N ALA A 100 8.31 -18.63 6.26
CA ALA A 100 8.97 -17.33 6.19
C ALA A 100 9.11 -16.66 7.57
N VAL A 101 8.28 -17.04 8.55
CA VAL A 101 8.35 -16.54 9.93
C VAL A 101 9.70 -16.85 10.56
N ASP A 102 10.11 -18.12 10.52
CA ASP A 102 11.41 -18.57 11.06
C ASP A 102 12.61 -17.84 10.41
N ASN A 103 12.47 -17.46 9.15
CA ASN A 103 13.50 -16.71 8.42
C ASN A 103 13.50 -15.22 8.77
N ALA A 104 12.34 -14.66 9.09
CA ALA A 104 12.19 -13.26 9.48
C ALA A 104 12.73 -13.01 10.90
N ASP A 105 12.53 -13.94 11.84
CA ASP A 105 13.07 -13.84 13.21
C ASP A 105 14.60 -13.77 13.21
N ARG A 106 15.25 -14.61 12.40
CA ARG A 106 16.71 -14.61 12.21
C ARG A 106 17.24 -13.32 11.58
N ALA A 107 16.40 -12.61 10.81
CA ALA A 107 16.76 -11.35 10.16
C ALA A 107 16.45 -10.12 11.04
N ALA A 108 15.50 -10.21 11.96
CA ALA A 108 15.10 -9.13 12.87
C ALA A 108 15.85 -9.14 14.22
N GLY A 109 16.51 -10.24 14.58
CA GLY A 109 17.41 -10.36 15.73
C GLY A 109 18.83 -9.83 15.50
N LYS A 110 19.06 -9.05 14.44
CA LYS A 110 20.29 -8.30 14.16
C LYS A 110 19.94 -6.81 14.06
#